data_AF-A0A914J5Z5-F1
#
_entry.id   AF-A0A914J5Z5-F1
#
_cell.length_a   1.000
_cell.length_b   1.000
_cell.length_c   1.000
_cell.angle_alpha   90.00
_cell.angle_beta   90.00
_cell.angle_gamma   90.00
#
_symmetry.space_group_name_H-M   'P 1'
#
loop_
_entity.id
_entity.type
_entity.pdbx_description
1 polymer ?
#
loop_
_entity_poly.entity_id
_entity_poly.type
_entity_poly.pdbx_seq_one_letter_code
_entity_poly.pdbx_strand_id
1 'polypeptide(L)'
;MDDQEDLEAYRAYMYKIVIPIFLVISSFAVVANTLVIIALRMTKVRNATVTLILSLTMSDIWTSSIVGLSLLYNSYLPIVKGTYPEPCFSLTLEMLRTGGLITGTLHLLLISIHHYIGIVRPYTDKHKLRTVAFVLCVIAWMSPLIVLFSLASFIPGQGYQDECINVDFYHSRVFRLSVSSLLVLIFIFISWCYIKLLLLLRAQAAHWASRSAQKRVSRENRTLWTTILICSSFFIGWAPATIHFTITCDTCDLLRQQRFRVLFFFSCVQLIFILGKSLMNPLIYSLRIPEVDAEIHALLHKYCLPIRQIICFESRKTISDESFSLKHVGPSERMLERPSSTDDQSKAVVNYIDSPLKASLKNGVVTNSIRDTDDTEFL
;
A
#
# COMPACT_ATOMS: atom_id res chain seq x y z
N MET A 1 26.79 14.83 36.65
CA MET A 1 25.95 15.97 36.26
C MET A 1 26.16 16.24 34.77
N ASP A 2 27.42 16.36 34.34
CA ASP A 2 27.84 16.41 32.93
C ASP A 2 27.24 15.29 32.06
N ASP A 3 27.28 14.02 32.50
CA ASP A 3 26.76 12.90 31.70
C ASP A 3 25.25 12.96 31.39
N GLN A 4 24.45 13.60 32.25
CA GLN A 4 23.00 13.70 32.09
C GLN A 4 22.63 14.82 31.11
N GLU A 5 23.30 15.96 31.22
CA GLU A 5 23.11 17.11 30.34
C GLU A 5 23.54 16.79 28.91
N ASP A 6 24.68 16.09 28.75
CA ASP A 6 25.15 15.60 27.46
C ASP A 6 24.16 14.63 26.80
N LEU A 7 23.50 13.78 27.60
CA LEU A 7 22.51 12.83 27.11
C LEU A 7 21.23 13.53 26.64
N GLU A 8 20.76 14.55 27.37
CA GLU A 8 19.59 15.35 27.00
C GLU A 8 19.85 16.16 25.73
N ALA A 9 21.02 16.79 25.62
CA ALA A 9 21.44 17.50 24.41
C ALA A 9 21.53 16.55 23.20
N TYR A 10 22.11 15.36 23.39
CA TYR A 10 22.18 14.33 22.34
C TYR A 10 20.78 13.86 21.90
N ARG A 11 19.86 13.63 22.86
CA ARG A 11 18.48 13.24 22.57
C ARG A 11 17.76 14.32 21.75
N ALA A 12 17.85 15.58 22.17
CA ALA A 12 17.25 16.69 21.46
C ALA A 12 17.80 16.84 20.04
N TYR A 13 19.11 16.69 19.87
CA TYR A 13 19.76 16.71 18.56
C TYR A 13 19.26 15.60 17.63
N MET A 14 19.16 14.37 18.12
CA MET A 14 18.66 13.24 17.34
C MET A 14 17.19 13.44 16.92
N TYR A 15 16.34 13.88 17.85
CA TYR A 15 14.91 14.14 17.58
C TYR A 15 14.73 15.26 16.54
N LYS A 16 15.60 16.29 16.58
CA LYS A 16 15.60 17.42 15.65
C LYS A 16 15.84 17.00 14.19
N ILE A 17 16.62 15.94 13.96
CA ILE A 17 16.96 15.45 12.61
C ILE A 17 15.99 14.34 12.17
N VAL A 18 15.79 13.35 13.03
CA VAL A 18 15.14 12.09 12.66
C VAL A 18 13.62 12.25 12.49
N ILE A 19 12.95 13.01 13.37
CA ILE A 19 11.50 13.15 13.30
C ILE A 19 11.04 13.85 12.01
N PRO A 20 11.64 14.98 11.57
CA PRO A 20 11.29 15.60 10.29
C PRO A 20 11.40 14.65 9.10
N ILE A 21 12.43 13.79 9.06
CA ILE A 21 12.57 12.78 8.00
C ILE A 21 11.36 11.84 8.00
N PHE A 22 10.96 11.34 9.17
CA PHE A 22 9.79 10.47 9.28
C PHE A 22 8.46 11.16 8.96
N LEU A 23 8.32 12.46 9.28
CA LEU A 23 7.16 13.25 8.88
C LEU A 23 7.05 13.38 7.36
N VAL A 24 8.18 13.58 6.68
CA VAL A 24 8.21 13.61 5.20
C VAL A 24 7.84 12.24 4.62
N ILE A 25 8.40 11.15 5.14
CA ILE A 25 8.07 9.79 4.70
C ILE A 25 6.59 9.49 4.94
N SER A 26 6.05 9.84 6.10
CA SER A 26 4.62 9.69 6.42
C SER A 26 3.73 10.48 5.47
N SER A 27 4.09 11.73 5.17
CA SER A 27 3.37 12.56 4.20
C SER A 27 3.35 11.93 2.82
N PHE A 28 4.49 11.40 2.37
CA PHE A 28 4.57 10.66 1.10
C PHE A 28 3.70 9.40 1.11
N ALA A 29 3.64 8.67 2.24
CA ALA A 29 2.78 7.50 2.39
C ALA A 29 1.29 7.86 2.29
N VAL A 30 0.86 8.97 2.90
CA VAL A 30 -0.52 9.47 2.79
C VAL A 30 -0.85 9.82 1.34
N VAL A 31 0.04 10.54 0.63
CA VAL A 31 -0.16 10.90 -0.78
C VAL A 31 -0.24 9.66 -1.66
N ALA A 32 0.72 8.72 -1.52
CA ALA A 32 0.76 7.51 -2.32
C ALA A 32 -0.51 6.65 -2.17
N ASN A 33 -0.99 6.46 -0.93
CA ASN A 33 -2.22 5.70 -0.69
C ASN A 33 -3.48 6.47 -1.14
N THR A 34 -3.48 7.80 -1.09
CA THR A 34 -4.57 8.62 -1.62
C THR A 34 -4.69 8.46 -3.14
N LEU A 35 -3.56 8.45 -3.86
CA LEU A 35 -3.53 8.18 -5.31
C LEU A 35 -4.11 6.80 -5.65
N VAL A 36 -3.79 5.78 -4.85
CA VAL A 36 -4.36 4.43 -5.02
C VAL A 36 -5.87 4.44 -4.84
N ILE A 37 -6.40 5.14 -3.83
CA ILE A 37 -7.84 5.26 -3.61
C ILE A 37 -8.51 5.92 -4.81
N ILE A 38 -7.94 7.02 -5.33
CA ILE A 38 -8.47 7.70 -6.50
C ILE A 38 -8.50 6.74 -7.70
N ALA A 39 -7.39 6.06 -7.98
CA ALA A 39 -7.30 5.08 -9.06
C ALA A 39 -8.34 3.96 -8.91
N LEU A 40 -8.47 3.35 -7.72
CA LEU A 40 -9.47 2.32 -7.44
C LEU A 40 -10.90 2.84 -7.62
N ARG A 41 -11.18 4.10 -7.26
CA ARG A 41 -12.50 4.71 -7.45
C ARG A 41 -12.83 4.95 -8.91
N MET A 42 -11.84 5.27 -9.73
CA MET A 42 -11.97 5.45 -11.19
C MET A 42 -12.19 4.12 -11.91
N THR A 43 -11.67 3.00 -11.39
CA THR A 43 -11.97 1.69 -11.98
C THR A 43 -13.47 1.37 -11.92
N LYS A 44 -14.02 0.88 -13.04
CA LYS A 44 -15.43 0.46 -13.14
C LYS A 44 -15.72 -0.87 -12.43
N VAL A 45 -14.69 -1.60 -12.02
CA VAL A 45 -14.80 -2.94 -11.42
C VAL A 45 -15.05 -2.82 -9.92
N ARG A 46 -16.22 -3.31 -9.45
CA ARG A 46 -16.57 -3.34 -8.03
C ARG A 46 -16.75 -4.79 -7.55
N ASN A 47 -15.70 -5.32 -6.92
CA ASN A 47 -15.71 -6.65 -6.32
C ASN A 47 -15.23 -6.61 -4.85
N ALA A 48 -15.33 -7.73 -4.14
CA ALA A 48 -14.90 -7.83 -2.74
C ALA A 48 -13.42 -7.49 -2.54
N THR A 49 -12.55 -7.87 -3.49
CA THR A 49 -11.11 -7.55 -3.45
C THR A 49 -10.86 -6.05 -3.47
N VAL A 50 -11.55 -5.30 -4.35
CA VAL A 50 -11.45 -3.84 -4.42
C VAL A 50 -11.94 -3.20 -3.12
N THR A 51 -13.04 -3.69 -2.52
CA THR A 51 -13.49 -3.21 -1.20
C THR A 51 -12.44 -3.41 -0.11
N LEU A 52 -11.83 -4.59 -0.06
CA LEU A 52 -10.79 -4.91 0.93
C LEU A 52 -9.52 -4.06 0.75
N ILE A 53 -9.06 -3.89 -0.50
CA ILE A 53 -7.90 -3.05 -0.81
C ILE A 53 -8.19 -1.58 -0.50
N LEU A 54 -9.39 -1.08 -0.82
CA LEU A 54 -9.81 0.27 -0.48
C LEU A 54 -9.80 0.48 1.05
N SER A 55 -10.30 -0.47 1.82
CA SER A 55 -10.30 -0.36 3.29
C SER A 55 -8.88 -0.43 3.87
N LEU A 56 -8.01 -1.29 3.33
CA LEU A 56 -6.61 -1.38 3.75
C LEU A 56 -5.84 -0.09 3.43
N THR A 57 -5.99 0.47 2.23
CA THR A 57 -5.34 1.76 1.86
C THR A 57 -5.84 2.93 2.71
N MET A 58 -7.12 2.95 3.08
CA MET A 58 -7.64 3.90 4.08
C MET A 58 -6.97 3.70 5.45
N SER A 59 -6.77 2.46 5.87
CA SER A 59 -6.06 2.13 7.12
C SER A 59 -4.59 2.54 7.09
N ASP A 60 -3.92 2.44 5.94
CA ASP A 60 -2.54 2.90 5.75
C ASP A 60 -2.44 4.43 5.84
N ILE A 61 -3.39 5.18 5.23
CA ILE A 61 -3.47 6.65 5.35
C ILE A 61 -3.68 7.04 6.80
N TRP A 62 -4.64 6.39 7.47
CA TRP A 62 -4.95 6.64 8.87
C TRP A 62 -3.72 6.41 9.75
N THR A 63 -3.08 5.25 9.63
CA THR A 63 -1.92 4.87 10.43
C THR A 63 -0.75 5.83 10.18
N SER A 64 -0.46 6.16 8.91
CA SER A 64 0.62 7.10 8.57
C SER A 64 0.36 8.48 9.17
N SER A 65 -0.88 8.98 9.05
CA SER A 65 -1.28 10.30 9.58
C SER A 65 -1.18 10.35 11.11
N ILE A 66 -1.72 9.34 11.81
CA ILE A 66 -1.69 9.27 13.27
C ILE A 66 -0.27 9.07 13.79
N VAL A 67 0.55 8.23 13.13
CA VAL A 67 1.97 8.08 13.48
C VAL A 67 2.72 9.40 13.29
N GLY A 68 2.48 10.12 12.19
CA GLY A 68 3.08 11.44 11.97
C GLY A 68 2.67 12.45 13.04
N LEU A 69 1.38 12.50 13.37
CA LEU A 69 0.85 13.39 14.41
C LEU A 69 1.39 13.05 15.81
N SER A 70 1.43 11.76 16.17
CA SER A 70 2.03 11.27 17.42
C SER A 70 3.51 11.63 17.51
N LEU A 71 4.30 11.46 16.45
CA LEU A 71 5.71 11.86 16.44
C LEU A 71 5.91 13.37 16.59
N LEU A 72 5.03 14.17 15.99
CA LEU A 72 5.09 15.62 16.12
C LEU A 72 4.72 16.06 17.55
N TYR A 73 3.57 15.57 18.05
CA TYR A 73 2.98 16.03 19.31
C TYR A 73 3.61 15.39 20.55
N ASN A 74 3.75 14.06 20.58
CA ASN A 74 4.26 13.33 21.74
C ASN A 74 5.79 13.31 21.82
N SER A 75 6.51 13.64 20.73
CA SER A 75 7.97 13.50 20.66
C SER A 75 8.70 14.77 20.26
N TYR A 76 8.39 15.39 19.13
CA TYR A 76 9.16 16.54 18.63
C TYR A 76 8.93 17.80 19.47
N LEU A 77 7.66 18.18 19.68
CA LEU A 77 7.27 19.37 20.43
C LEU A 77 7.84 19.37 21.87
N PRO A 78 7.63 18.34 22.71
CA PRO A 78 8.15 18.35 24.07
C PRO A 78 9.68 18.35 24.14
N ILE A 79 10.35 17.56 23.29
CA ILE A 79 11.81 17.37 23.40
C ILE A 79 12.61 18.51 22.74
N VAL A 80 12.12 19.08 21.63
CA VAL A 80 12.85 20.09 20.85
C VAL A 80 12.37 21.51 21.17
N LYS A 81 11.08 21.69 21.48
CA LYS A 81 10.48 23.00 21.76
C LYS A 81 10.17 23.24 23.23
N GLY A 82 10.28 22.22 24.08
CA GLY A 82 10.03 22.34 25.53
C GLY A 82 8.57 22.59 25.89
N THR A 83 7.63 22.27 25.00
CA THR A 83 6.19 22.44 25.27
C THR A 83 5.62 21.25 26.03
N TYR A 84 4.76 21.49 27.01
CA TYR A 84 4.06 20.43 27.74
C TYR A 84 2.83 19.95 26.94
N PRO A 85 2.80 18.71 26.42
CA PRO A 85 1.63 18.18 25.72
C PRO A 85 0.50 17.88 26.71
N GLU A 86 -0.74 18.12 26.28
CA GLU A 86 -1.93 17.74 27.04
C GLU A 86 -1.98 16.21 27.21
N PRO A 87 -1.98 15.68 28.45
CA PRO A 87 -1.85 14.24 28.71
C PRO A 87 -2.92 13.40 28.02
N CYS A 88 -4.18 13.85 28.03
CA CYS A 88 -5.27 13.11 27.41
C CYS A 88 -5.19 13.05 25.88
N PHE A 89 -4.70 14.12 25.25
CA PHE A 89 -4.51 14.10 23.80
C PHE A 89 -3.35 13.18 23.42
N SER A 90 -2.26 13.20 24.20
CA SER A 90 -1.14 12.27 24.04
C SER A 90 -1.59 10.80 24.14
N LEU A 91 -2.35 10.47 25.19
CA LEU A 91 -2.91 9.12 25.38
C LEU A 91 -3.83 8.72 24.22
N THR A 92 -4.71 9.63 23.78
CA THR A 92 -5.60 9.41 22.64
C THR A 92 -4.81 9.05 21.38
N LEU A 93 -3.72 9.78 21.08
CA LEU A 93 -2.88 9.50 19.93
C LEU A 93 -2.21 8.12 20.01
N GLU A 94 -1.75 7.70 21.19
CA GLU A 94 -1.17 6.37 21.38
C GLU A 94 -2.22 5.24 21.23
N MET A 95 -3.45 5.47 21.70
CA MET A 95 -4.58 4.54 21.48
C MET A 95 -4.93 4.44 19.99
N LEU A 96 -5.02 5.56 19.28
CA LEU A 96 -5.31 5.59 17.84
C LEU A 96 -4.18 4.94 17.02
N ARG A 97 -2.92 5.13 17.45
CA ARG A 97 -1.74 4.54 16.82
C ARG A 97 -1.75 3.01 16.96
N THR A 98 -1.97 2.51 18.18
CA THR A 98 -2.04 1.07 18.47
C THR A 98 -3.26 0.44 17.80
N GLY A 99 -4.41 1.11 17.86
CA GLY A 99 -5.63 0.68 17.19
C GLY A 99 -5.47 0.61 15.68
N GLY A 100 -4.87 1.63 15.06
CA GLY A 100 -4.57 1.65 13.62
C GLY A 100 -3.67 0.49 13.20
N LEU A 101 -2.66 0.16 14.01
CA LEU A 101 -1.79 -1.00 13.79
C LEU A 101 -2.58 -2.32 13.80
N ILE A 102 -3.45 -2.53 14.80
CA ILE A 102 -4.29 -3.74 14.87
C ILE A 102 -5.30 -3.77 13.71
N THR A 103 -5.94 -2.65 13.39
CA THR A 103 -6.85 -2.53 12.24
C THR A 103 -6.16 -2.89 10.94
N GLY A 104 -4.94 -2.39 10.70
CA GLY A 104 -4.17 -2.71 9.49
C GLY A 104 -3.85 -4.21 9.38
N THR A 105 -3.51 -4.86 10.49
CA THR A 105 -3.23 -6.31 10.51
C THR A 105 -4.50 -7.16 10.32
N LEU A 106 -5.64 -6.76 10.90
CA LEU A 106 -6.92 -7.39 10.65
C LEU A 106 -7.35 -7.28 9.18
N HIS A 107 -7.13 -6.14 8.52
CA HIS A 107 -7.42 -6.01 7.09
C HIS A 107 -6.56 -6.94 6.22
N LEU A 108 -5.29 -7.13 6.57
CA LEU A 108 -4.41 -8.07 5.89
C LEU A 108 -4.88 -9.53 6.08
N LEU A 109 -5.38 -9.86 7.28
CA LEU A 109 -6.02 -11.14 7.56
C LEU A 109 -7.27 -11.37 6.71
N LEU A 110 -8.14 -10.37 6.60
CA LEU A 110 -9.33 -10.45 5.75
C LEU A 110 -8.96 -10.66 4.28
N ILE A 111 -7.92 -9.99 3.81
CA ILE A 111 -7.39 -10.15 2.44
C ILE A 111 -6.85 -11.57 2.23
N SER A 112 -6.08 -12.13 3.18
CA SER A 112 -5.57 -13.50 3.05
C SER A 112 -6.68 -14.55 3.06
N ILE A 113 -7.70 -14.39 3.92
CA ILE A 113 -8.87 -15.26 3.95
C ILE A 113 -9.64 -15.16 2.63
N HIS A 114 -9.87 -13.95 2.14
CA HIS A 114 -10.58 -13.72 0.88
C HIS A 114 -9.86 -14.37 -0.31
N HIS A 115 -8.54 -14.26 -0.38
CA HIS A 115 -7.76 -14.94 -1.43
C HIS A 115 -7.85 -16.46 -1.33
N TYR A 116 -7.77 -17.00 -0.11
CA TYR A 116 -7.91 -18.42 0.14
C TYR A 116 -9.28 -18.94 -0.30
N ILE A 117 -10.37 -18.29 0.13
CA ILE A 117 -11.74 -18.65 -0.25
C ILE A 117 -11.95 -18.53 -1.76
N GLY A 118 -11.44 -17.46 -2.38
CA GLY A 118 -11.57 -17.23 -3.82
C GLY A 118 -10.95 -18.33 -4.68
N ILE A 119 -9.91 -19.01 -4.18
CA ILE A 119 -9.27 -20.13 -4.87
C ILE A 119 -9.94 -21.47 -4.54
N VAL A 120 -10.37 -21.69 -3.29
CA VAL A 120 -11.03 -22.95 -2.88
C VAL A 120 -12.47 -23.06 -3.38
N ARG A 121 -13.23 -21.95 -3.40
CA ARG A 121 -14.65 -21.91 -3.78
C ARG A 121 -14.93 -20.83 -4.84
N PRO A 122 -14.62 -21.09 -6.13
CA PRO A 122 -14.78 -20.12 -7.20
C PRO A 122 -16.25 -19.77 -7.52
N TYR A 123 -17.22 -20.61 -7.16
CA TYR A 123 -18.64 -20.44 -7.45
C TYR A 123 -19.42 -19.64 -6.39
N THR A 124 -18.72 -18.99 -5.46
CA THR A 124 -19.36 -18.19 -4.41
C THR A 124 -20.06 -16.97 -5.02
N ASP A 125 -21.28 -16.68 -4.55
CA ASP A 125 -22.02 -15.48 -4.94
C ASP A 125 -21.21 -14.21 -4.66
N LYS A 126 -20.84 -13.50 -5.74
CA LYS A 126 -19.98 -12.32 -5.72
C LYS A 126 -20.63 -11.15 -4.95
N HIS A 127 -21.95 -11.03 -4.98
CA HIS A 127 -22.66 -9.97 -4.28
C HIS A 127 -22.61 -10.20 -2.77
N LYS A 128 -22.95 -11.42 -2.33
CA LYS A 128 -22.88 -11.81 -0.91
C LYS A 128 -21.46 -11.64 -0.37
N LEU A 129 -20.45 -12.11 -1.10
CA LEU A 129 -19.04 -11.99 -0.68
C LEU A 129 -18.61 -10.53 -0.50
N ARG A 130 -19.07 -9.61 -1.36
CA ARG A 130 -18.80 -8.18 -1.23
C ARG A 130 -19.45 -7.59 0.02
N THR A 131 -20.70 -7.92 0.29
CA THR A 131 -21.42 -7.44 1.49
C THR A 131 -20.74 -7.94 2.77
N VAL A 132 -20.39 -9.23 2.82
CA VAL A 132 -19.66 -9.82 3.95
C VAL A 132 -18.30 -9.14 4.13
N ALA A 133 -17.54 -8.95 3.06
CA ALA A 133 -16.24 -8.27 3.14
C ALA A 133 -16.37 -6.84 3.68
N PHE A 134 -17.39 -6.08 3.25
CA PHE A 134 -17.65 -4.73 3.76
C PHE A 134 -17.97 -4.74 5.25
N VAL A 135 -18.86 -5.63 5.71
CA VAL A 135 -19.21 -5.75 7.13
C VAL A 135 -17.98 -6.12 7.96
N LEU A 136 -17.17 -7.06 7.50
CA LEU A 136 -15.93 -7.45 8.19
C LEU A 136 -14.90 -6.29 8.24
N CYS A 137 -14.81 -5.47 7.19
CA CYS A 137 -13.99 -4.24 7.24
C CYS A 137 -14.48 -3.28 8.31
N VAL A 138 -15.79 -3.01 8.39
CA VAL A 138 -16.36 -2.13 9.43
C VAL A 138 -16.04 -2.67 10.82
N ILE A 139 -16.20 -3.98 11.04
CA ILE A 139 -15.85 -4.62 12.31
C ILE A 139 -14.36 -4.45 12.62
N ALA A 140 -13.48 -4.65 11.64
CA ALA A 140 -12.02 -4.52 11.82
C ALA A 140 -11.56 -3.09 12.13
N TRP A 141 -12.33 -2.07 11.73
CA TRP A 141 -12.11 -0.67 12.12
C TRP A 141 -12.54 -0.40 13.55
N MET A 142 -13.75 -0.83 13.89
CA MET A 142 -14.36 -0.47 15.17
C MET A 142 -13.79 -1.28 16.33
N SER A 143 -13.55 -2.58 16.14
CA SER A 143 -13.23 -3.48 17.25
C SER A 143 -11.94 -3.11 18.00
N PRO A 144 -10.80 -2.77 17.35
CA PRO A 144 -9.58 -2.47 18.09
C PRO A 144 -9.69 -1.15 18.85
N LEU A 145 -10.33 -0.14 18.23
CA LEU A 145 -10.51 1.17 18.85
C LEU A 145 -11.45 1.06 20.06
N ILE A 146 -12.60 0.42 19.91
CA ILE A 146 -13.56 0.26 21.02
C ILE A 146 -12.87 -0.42 22.21
N VAL A 147 -12.17 -1.53 21.98
CA VAL A 147 -11.47 -2.26 23.06
C VAL A 147 -10.42 -1.37 23.75
N LEU A 148 -9.58 -0.67 22.99
CA LEU A 148 -8.52 0.17 23.55
C LEU A 148 -9.06 1.37 24.33
N PHE A 149 -10.04 2.09 23.77
CA PHE A 149 -10.67 3.21 24.46
C PHE A 149 -11.45 2.75 25.70
N SER A 150 -12.16 1.62 25.63
CA SER A 150 -12.81 1.03 26.80
C SER A 150 -11.79 0.68 27.90
N LEU A 151 -10.66 0.07 27.56
CA LEU A 151 -9.60 -0.21 28.54
C LEU A 151 -9.08 1.06 29.20
N ALA A 152 -8.82 2.11 28.43
CA ALA A 152 -8.37 3.40 28.95
C ALA A 152 -9.42 4.12 29.82
N SER A 153 -10.71 3.82 29.64
CA SER A 153 -11.80 4.44 30.39
C SER A 153 -12.27 3.64 31.61
N PHE A 154 -12.01 2.32 31.67
CA PHE A 154 -12.53 1.45 32.73
C PHE A 154 -11.50 1.06 33.79
N ILE A 155 -10.21 1.27 33.56
CA ILE A 155 -9.18 0.95 34.56
C ILE A 155 -9.22 1.98 35.68
N PRO A 156 -9.46 1.57 36.94
CA PRO A 156 -9.60 2.48 38.07
C PRO A 156 -8.30 3.23 38.35
N GLY A 157 -8.39 4.56 38.46
CA GLY A 157 -7.27 5.43 38.81
C GLY A 157 -6.17 5.53 37.76
N GLN A 158 -6.48 5.22 36.49
CA GLN A 158 -5.57 5.38 35.36
C GLN A 158 -6.31 5.81 34.09
N GLY A 159 -5.57 6.20 33.05
CA GLY A 159 -6.13 6.58 31.77
C GLY A 159 -7.08 7.77 31.89
N TYR A 160 -8.25 7.70 31.26
CA TYR A 160 -9.20 8.80 31.27
C TYR A 160 -9.85 9.06 32.64
N GLN A 161 -9.76 8.11 33.59
CA GLN A 161 -10.31 8.30 34.93
C GLN A 161 -9.44 9.18 35.84
N ASP A 162 -8.14 9.28 35.55
CA ASP A 162 -7.15 10.02 36.35
C ASP A 162 -6.58 11.21 35.55
N GLU A 163 -7.45 11.89 34.80
CA GLU A 163 -7.09 13.02 33.92
C GLU A 163 -5.92 12.73 32.97
N CYS A 164 -5.73 11.44 32.64
CA CYS A 164 -4.66 10.92 31.79
C CYS A 164 -3.23 11.16 32.32
N ILE A 165 -3.08 11.44 33.62
CA ILE A 165 -1.79 11.64 34.27
C ILE A 165 -1.11 10.28 34.47
N ASN A 166 -1.83 9.30 35.02
CA ASN A 166 -1.33 7.95 35.18
C ASN A 166 -1.70 7.06 33.98
N VAL A 167 -0.69 6.61 33.23
CA VAL A 167 -0.83 5.73 32.05
C VAL A 167 -0.03 4.42 32.17
N ASP A 168 0.27 4.00 33.40
CA ASP A 168 1.09 2.81 33.68
C ASP A 168 0.52 1.54 33.04
N PHE A 169 -0.81 1.41 32.91
CA PHE A 169 -1.45 0.26 32.27
C PHE A 169 -0.96 0.04 30.83
N TYR A 170 -0.70 1.11 30.08
CA TYR A 170 -0.23 1.05 28.69
C TYR A 170 1.23 0.58 28.62
N HIS A 171 2.01 0.91 29.65
CA HIS A 171 3.40 0.49 29.80
C HIS A 171 3.54 -0.87 30.47
N SER A 172 2.46 -1.40 31.06
CA SER A 172 2.43 -2.69 31.71
C SER A 172 2.81 -3.82 30.75
N ARG A 173 3.58 -4.79 31.25
CA ARG A 173 3.93 -5.99 30.51
C ARG A 173 2.70 -6.78 30.08
N VAL A 174 1.65 -6.81 30.90
CA VAL A 174 0.42 -7.55 30.59
C VAL A 174 -0.25 -6.96 29.34
N PHE A 175 -0.44 -5.65 29.30
CA PHE A 175 -1.05 -4.98 28.14
C PHE A 175 -0.20 -5.20 26.87
N ARG A 176 1.11 -4.91 26.96
CA ARG A 176 2.00 -5.00 25.80
C ARG A 176 2.12 -6.42 25.25
N LEU A 177 2.27 -7.40 26.14
CA LEU A 177 2.33 -8.80 25.76
C LEU A 177 0.99 -9.27 25.17
N SER A 178 -0.14 -8.80 25.68
CA SER A 178 -1.47 -9.17 25.16
C SER A 178 -1.67 -8.68 23.72
N VAL A 179 -1.36 -7.41 23.46
CA VAL A 179 -1.44 -6.83 22.11
C VAL A 179 -0.45 -7.52 21.16
N SER A 180 0.80 -7.72 21.59
CA SER A 180 1.79 -8.45 20.78
C SER A 180 1.37 -9.89 20.49
N SER A 181 0.82 -10.59 21.48
CA SER A 181 0.34 -11.97 21.31
C SER A 181 -0.81 -12.03 20.31
N LEU A 182 -1.75 -11.08 20.37
CA LEU A 182 -2.82 -10.96 19.38
C LEU A 182 -2.26 -10.77 17.96
N LEU A 183 -1.29 -9.89 17.79
CA LEU A 183 -0.65 -9.66 16.48
C LEU A 183 0.07 -10.91 15.98
N VAL A 184 0.81 -11.61 16.83
CA VAL A 184 1.49 -12.87 16.49
C VAL A 184 0.49 -13.95 16.09
N LEU A 185 -0.64 -14.08 16.79
CA LEU A 185 -1.70 -15.03 16.43
C LEU A 185 -2.30 -14.71 15.05
N ILE A 186 -2.58 -13.44 14.79
CA ILE A 186 -3.02 -12.97 13.46
C ILE A 186 -1.97 -13.32 12.40
N PHE A 187 -0.68 -13.15 12.70
CA PHE A 187 0.41 -13.46 11.79
C PHE A 187 0.54 -14.94 11.47
N ILE A 188 0.44 -15.79 12.48
CA ILE A 188 0.43 -17.25 12.29
C ILE A 188 -0.73 -17.65 11.38
N PHE A 189 -1.92 -17.07 11.59
CA PHE A 189 -3.08 -17.37 10.76
C PHE A 189 -2.92 -16.90 9.31
N ILE A 190 -2.45 -15.67 9.09
CA ILE A 190 -2.13 -15.15 7.75
C ILE A 190 -1.13 -16.06 7.04
N SER A 191 -0.08 -16.46 7.76
CA SER A 191 0.97 -17.34 7.24
C SER A 191 0.42 -18.70 6.85
N TRP A 192 -0.43 -19.28 7.71
CA TRP A 192 -1.11 -20.54 7.43
C TRP A 192 -1.98 -20.44 6.17
N CYS A 193 -2.79 -19.38 6.03
CA CYS A 193 -3.58 -19.13 4.82
C CYS A 193 -2.69 -19.07 3.55
N TYR A 194 -1.60 -18.31 3.59
CA TYR A 194 -0.71 -18.17 2.43
C TYR A 194 0.09 -19.43 2.11
N ILE A 195 0.55 -20.19 3.11
CA ILE A 195 1.21 -21.48 2.87
C ILE A 195 0.23 -22.43 2.17
N LYS A 196 -1.01 -22.55 2.67
CA LYS A 196 -2.06 -23.36 2.03
C LYS A 196 -2.37 -22.86 0.61
N LEU A 197 -2.40 -21.55 0.40
CA LEU A 197 -2.59 -20.93 -0.92
C LEU A 197 -1.49 -21.36 -1.90
N LEU A 198 -0.22 -21.26 -1.49
CA LEU A 198 0.92 -21.61 -2.32
C LEU A 198 0.96 -23.11 -2.64
N LEU A 199 0.64 -23.96 -1.67
CA LEU A 199 0.55 -25.41 -1.87
C LEU A 199 -0.55 -25.75 -2.89
N LEU A 200 -1.73 -25.12 -2.78
CA LEU A 200 -2.84 -25.33 -3.70
C LEU A 200 -2.50 -24.85 -5.13
N LEU A 201 -1.86 -23.69 -5.25
CA LEU A 201 -1.41 -23.16 -6.54
C LEU A 201 -0.38 -24.09 -7.21
N ARG A 202 0.55 -24.66 -6.43
CA ARG A 202 1.54 -25.63 -6.93
C ARG A 202 0.89 -26.93 -7.39
N ALA A 203 -0.06 -27.46 -6.61
CA ALA A 203 -0.79 -28.68 -6.96
C ALA A 203 -1.60 -28.51 -8.26
N GLN A 204 -2.26 -27.36 -8.42
CA GLN A 204 -2.94 -27.03 -9.67
C GLN A 204 -1.93 -26.93 -10.82
N ALA A 205 -0.83 -26.19 -10.68
CA ALA A 205 0.19 -26.06 -11.72
C ALA A 205 0.74 -27.42 -12.19
N ALA A 206 0.95 -28.38 -11.28
CA ALA A 206 1.36 -29.73 -11.62
C ALA A 206 0.31 -30.51 -12.45
N HIS A 207 -0.98 -30.29 -12.19
CA HIS A 207 -2.08 -30.94 -12.90
C HIS A 207 -2.30 -30.39 -14.33
N TRP A 208 -1.99 -29.11 -14.58
CA TRP A 208 -2.21 -28.46 -15.88
C TRP A 208 -1.00 -28.54 -16.84
N ALA A 209 -0.02 -29.39 -16.54
CA ALA A 209 1.25 -29.53 -17.27
C ALA A 209 1.13 -30.24 -18.65
N SER A 210 0.23 -29.77 -19.53
CA SER A 210 0.19 -30.15 -20.95
C SER A 210 0.69 -29.02 -21.87
N ARG A 211 1.08 -29.36 -23.11
CA ARG A 211 1.92 -28.61 -24.10
C ARG A 211 1.61 -27.13 -24.40
N SER A 212 0.58 -26.51 -23.83
CA SER A 212 0.34 -25.04 -23.86
C SER A 212 1.13 -24.26 -22.78
N ALA A 213 1.95 -24.97 -22.00
CA ALA A 213 2.57 -24.56 -20.73
C ALA A 213 3.42 -23.28 -20.76
N GLN A 214 4.15 -22.97 -21.84
CA GLN A 214 5.22 -21.96 -21.76
C GLN A 214 4.72 -20.51 -21.59
N LYS A 215 3.62 -20.12 -22.25
CA LYS A 215 3.02 -18.78 -22.08
C LYS A 215 2.24 -18.66 -20.75
N ARG A 216 1.68 -19.77 -20.24
CA ARG A 216 0.88 -19.82 -19.00
C ARG A 216 1.75 -19.80 -17.74
N VAL A 217 2.92 -20.45 -17.79
CA VAL A 217 3.95 -20.43 -16.74
C VAL A 217 4.42 -19.00 -16.40
N SER A 218 4.52 -18.09 -17.39
CA SER A 218 4.88 -16.69 -17.12
C SER A 218 3.81 -15.93 -16.30
N ARG A 219 2.53 -16.21 -16.56
CA ARG A 219 1.38 -15.59 -15.87
C ARG A 219 1.18 -16.16 -14.47
N GLU A 220 1.48 -17.45 -14.30
CA GLU A 220 1.49 -18.15 -13.01
C GLU A 220 2.65 -17.70 -12.12
N ASN A 221 3.85 -17.54 -12.68
CA ASN A 221 4.99 -16.97 -11.95
C ASN A 221 4.69 -15.57 -11.42
N ARG A 222 4.00 -14.72 -12.20
CA ARG A 222 3.59 -13.37 -11.72
C ARG A 222 2.66 -13.44 -10.51
N THR A 223 1.72 -14.38 -10.48
CA THR A 223 0.78 -14.55 -9.36
C THR A 223 1.48 -15.10 -8.10
N LEU A 224 2.43 -16.02 -8.28
CA LEU A 224 3.28 -16.52 -7.19
C LEU A 224 4.21 -15.43 -6.64
N TRP A 225 4.89 -14.67 -7.51
CA TRP A 225 5.77 -13.58 -7.11
C TRP A 225 5.03 -12.47 -6.37
N THR A 226 3.85 -12.05 -6.85
CA THR A 226 3.04 -11.06 -6.14
C THR A 226 2.59 -11.57 -4.77
N THR A 227 2.23 -12.85 -4.64
CA THR A 227 1.87 -13.47 -3.35
C THR A 227 3.06 -13.52 -2.39
N ILE A 228 4.25 -13.88 -2.88
CA ILE A 228 5.49 -13.85 -2.11
C ILE A 228 5.81 -12.43 -1.66
N LEU A 229 5.72 -11.43 -2.55
CA LEU A 229 5.93 -10.02 -2.20
C LEU A 229 4.94 -9.52 -1.15
N ILE A 230 3.66 -9.89 -1.25
CA ILE A 230 2.65 -9.58 -0.22
C ILE A 230 3.05 -10.18 1.11
N CYS A 231 3.46 -11.46 1.13
CA CYS A 231 3.85 -12.17 2.35
C CYS A 231 5.13 -11.56 2.96
N SER A 232 6.17 -11.33 2.15
CA SER A 232 7.43 -10.74 2.59
C SER A 232 7.25 -9.31 3.11
N SER A 233 6.48 -8.46 2.42
CA SER A 233 6.22 -7.08 2.88
C SER A 233 5.48 -7.03 4.22
N PHE A 234 4.67 -8.05 4.51
CA PHE A 234 3.94 -8.18 5.74
C PHE A 234 4.85 -8.53 6.92
N PHE A 235 5.68 -9.56 6.78
CA PHE A 235 6.62 -9.96 7.84
C PHE A 235 7.63 -8.86 8.13
N ILE A 236 8.22 -8.30 7.07
CA ILE A 236 9.25 -7.27 7.19
C ILE A 236 8.68 -5.99 7.81
N GLY A 237 7.46 -5.60 7.42
CA GLY A 237 6.85 -4.37 7.93
C GLY A 237 6.43 -4.43 9.40
N TRP A 238 5.90 -5.57 9.87
CA TRP A 238 5.27 -5.63 11.18
C TRP A 238 5.99 -6.47 12.24
N ALA A 239 6.77 -7.50 11.85
CA ALA A 239 7.45 -8.33 12.85
C ALA A 239 8.45 -7.53 13.70
N PRO A 240 9.27 -6.61 13.15
CA PRO A 240 10.13 -5.75 13.96
C PRO A 240 9.34 -4.86 14.93
N ALA A 241 8.17 -4.38 14.51
CA ALA A 241 7.30 -3.56 15.34
C ALA A 241 6.72 -4.34 16.53
N THR A 242 6.25 -5.56 16.29
CA THR A 242 5.71 -6.44 17.34
C THR A 242 6.79 -6.88 18.32
N ILE A 243 7.99 -7.20 17.83
CA ILE A 243 9.13 -7.52 18.69
C ILE A 243 9.50 -6.30 19.55
N HIS A 244 9.65 -5.12 18.94
CA HIS A 244 9.99 -3.90 19.67
C HIS A 244 8.93 -3.54 20.73
N PHE A 245 7.65 -3.60 20.37
CA PHE A 245 6.55 -3.33 21.32
C PHE A 245 6.57 -4.25 22.54
N THR A 246 6.97 -5.51 22.35
CA THR A 246 7.09 -6.51 23.43
C THR A 246 8.27 -6.25 24.34
N ILE A 247 9.42 -5.84 23.78
CA ILE A 247 10.66 -5.68 24.58
C ILE A 247 10.65 -4.38 25.41
N THR A 248 9.99 -3.30 24.95
CA THR A 248 10.00 -1.99 25.61
C THR A 248 9.08 -1.88 26.85
N CYS A 249 8.82 -2.97 27.58
CA CYS A 249 8.02 -2.94 28.81
C CYS A 249 8.84 -2.41 30.00
N ASP A 250 8.21 -1.58 30.85
CA ASP A 250 8.88 -0.93 31.99
C ASP A 250 9.31 -1.93 33.07
N THR A 251 8.58 -3.05 33.20
CA THR A 251 8.87 -4.14 34.14
C THR A 251 9.81 -5.20 33.54
N CYS A 252 10.43 -4.94 32.39
CA CYS A 252 11.30 -5.88 31.71
C CYS A 252 12.76 -5.48 31.90
N ASP A 253 13.47 -6.24 32.74
CA ASP A 253 14.88 -5.96 33.08
C ASP A 253 15.82 -5.96 31.87
N LEU A 254 15.41 -6.58 30.75
CA LEU A 254 16.18 -6.68 29.52
C LEU A 254 16.57 -5.32 28.91
N LEU A 255 15.75 -4.27 29.12
CA LEU A 255 15.97 -2.92 28.58
C LEU A 255 16.08 -1.83 29.65
N ARG A 256 15.81 -2.14 30.92
CA ARG A 256 15.95 -1.19 32.05
C ARG A 256 17.39 -0.66 32.21
N GLN A 257 18.38 -1.43 31.75
CA GLN A 257 19.81 -1.09 31.85
C GLN A 257 20.43 -0.63 30.51
N GLN A 258 19.66 -0.64 29.41
CA GLN A 258 20.16 -0.29 28.07
C GLN A 258 20.13 1.23 27.86
N ARG A 259 21.23 1.78 27.33
CA ARG A 259 21.36 3.20 27.00
C ARG A 259 20.28 3.63 26.00
N PHE A 260 19.68 4.81 26.21
CA PHE A 260 18.69 5.47 25.33
C PHE A 260 18.95 5.27 23.81
N ARG A 261 20.23 5.25 23.40
CA ARG A 261 20.67 5.00 22.03
C ARG A 261 20.11 3.71 21.40
N VAL A 262 20.04 2.62 22.17
CA VAL A 262 19.58 1.31 21.68
C VAL A 262 18.07 1.33 21.45
N LEU A 263 17.31 1.81 22.43
CA LEU A 263 15.85 2.00 22.33
C LEU A 263 15.47 2.94 21.19
N PHE A 264 16.20 4.05 21.05
CA PHE A 264 16.00 5.00 19.96
C PHE A 264 16.27 4.36 18.59
N PHE A 265 17.36 3.60 18.46
CA PHE A 265 17.68 2.89 17.23
C PHE A 265 16.59 1.89 16.84
N PHE A 266 16.14 1.04 17.77
CA PHE A 266 15.07 0.09 17.47
C PHE A 266 13.74 0.79 17.14
N SER A 267 13.43 1.90 17.81
CA SER A 267 12.26 2.73 17.48
C SER A 267 12.35 3.27 16.05
N CYS A 268 13.52 3.74 15.61
CA CYS A 268 13.74 4.20 14.25
C CYS A 268 13.58 3.07 13.24
N VAL A 269 14.18 1.90 13.51
CA VAL A 269 14.06 0.70 12.67
C VAL A 269 12.60 0.29 12.53
N GLN A 270 11.86 0.19 13.64
CA GLN A 270 10.43 -0.09 13.63
C GLN A 270 9.67 0.90 12.75
N LEU A 271 9.94 2.20 12.90
CA LEU A 271 9.23 3.24 12.20
C LEU A 271 9.51 3.24 10.69
N ILE A 272 10.76 2.96 10.28
CA ILE A 272 11.13 2.71 8.88
C ILE A 272 10.30 1.56 8.31
N PHE A 273 10.16 0.45 9.05
CA PHE A 273 9.39 -0.70 8.57
C PHE A 273 7.90 -0.43 8.47
N ILE A 274 7.30 0.25 9.45
CA ILE A 274 5.88 0.63 9.43
C ILE A 274 5.59 1.55 8.24
N LEU A 275 6.33 2.66 8.10
CA LEU A 275 6.10 3.63 7.03
C LEU A 275 6.51 3.08 5.66
N GLY A 276 7.61 2.34 5.62
CA GLY A 276 8.07 1.63 4.42
C GLY A 276 7.01 0.66 3.92
N LYS A 277 6.35 -0.08 4.81
CA LYS A 277 5.22 -0.93 4.44
C LYS A 277 4.07 -0.13 3.82
N SER A 278 3.66 0.97 4.43
CA SER A 278 2.58 1.82 3.90
C SER A 278 2.91 2.37 2.51
N LEU A 279 4.20 2.52 2.17
CA LEU A 279 4.67 2.88 0.82
C LEU A 279 4.75 1.70 -0.15
N MET A 280 5.07 0.50 0.34
CA MET A 280 5.11 -0.71 -0.49
C MET A 280 3.71 -1.17 -0.92
N ASN A 281 2.68 -0.95 -0.09
CA ASN A 281 1.32 -1.38 -0.42
C ASN A 281 0.82 -0.81 -1.79
N PRO A 282 0.91 0.50 -2.08
CA PRO A 282 0.64 1.05 -3.41
C PRO A 282 1.35 0.35 -4.58
N LEU A 283 2.64 0.06 -4.45
CA LEU A 283 3.43 -0.63 -5.48
C LEU A 283 2.94 -2.07 -5.69
N ILE A 284 2.61 -2.76 -4.60
CA ILE A 284 2.05 -4.11 -4.67
C ILE A 284 0.71 -4.10 -5.40
N TYR A 285 -0.13 -3.08 -5.18
CA TYR A 285 -1.44 -2.98 -5.85
C TYR A 285 -1.32 -2.68 -7.34
N SER A 286 -0.43 -1.78 -7.76
CA SER A 286 -0.22 -1.51 -9.18
C SER A 286 0.31 -2.75 -9.91
N LEU A 287 1.25 -3.49 -9.31
CA LEU A 287 1.76 -4.74 -9.89
C LEU A 287 0.70 -5.84 -10.01
N ARG A 288 -0.27 -5.84 -9.10
CA ARG A 288 -1.30 -6.87 -8.98
C ARG A 288 -2.53 -6.61 -9.86
N ILE A 289 -2.95 -5.34 -9.99
CA ILE A 289 -4.17 -4.96 -10.70
C ILE A 289 -3.76 -4.04 -11.86
N PRO A 290 -3.64 -4.55 -13.10
CA PRO A 290 -3.17 -3.76 -14.23
C PRO A 290 -4.08 -2.58 -14.55
N GLU A 291 -5.37 -2.67 -14.23
CA GLU A 291 -6.31 -1.55 -14.35
C GLU A 291 -5.94 -0.39 -13.41
N VAL A 292 -5.47 -0.69 -12.19
CA VAL A 292 -5.03 0.33 -11.23
C VAL A 292 -3.73 0.97 -11.70
N ASP A 293 -2.81 0.17 -12.23
CA ASP A 293 -1.55 0.66 -12.80
C ASP A 293 -1.79 1.63 -13.97
N ALA A 294 -2.70 1.29 -14.89
CA ALA A 294 -3.06 2.16 -16.00
C ALA A 294 -3.66 3.49 -15.55
N GLU A 295 -4.56 3.48 -14.56
CA GLU A 295 -5.16 4.70 -14.01
C GLU A 295 -4.14 5.54 -13.24
N ILE A 296 -3.23 4.93 -12.48
CA ILE A 296 -2.13 5.65 -11.80
C ILE A 296 -1.23 6.33 -12.83
N HIS A 297 -0.84 5.63 -13.90
CA HIS A 297 -0.03 6.22 -14.97
C HIS A 297 -0.76 7.36 -15.68
N ALA A 298 -2.06 7.22 -15.93
CA ALA A 298 -2.88 8.28 -16.53
C ALA A 298 -2.96 9.52 -15.61
N LEU A 299 -3.14 9.33 -14.30
CA LEU A 299 -3.13 10.41 -13.31
C LEU A 299 -1.77 11.08 -13.26
N LEU A 300 -0.68 10.32 -13.11
CA LEU A 300 0.68 10.85 -13.08
C LEU A 300 1.00 11.61 -14.36
N HIS A 301 0.62 11.09 -15.52
CA HIS A 301 0.82 11.78 -16.80
C HIS A 301 0.03 13.10 -16.84
N LYS A 302 -1.23 13.11 -16.42
CA LYS A 302 -2.08 14.31 -16.38
C LYS A 302 -1.54 15.40 -15.45
N TYR A 303 -0.94 15.03 -14.30
CA TYR A 303 -0.40 15.98 -13.32
C TYR A 303 1.09 16.31 -13.51
N CYS A 304 1.91 15.44 -14.10
CA CYS A 304 3.32 15.72 -14.41
C CYS A 304 3.52 16.45 -15.75
N LEU A 305 2.63 16.29 -16.73
CA LEU A 305 2.71 17.04 -17.99
C LEU A 305 2.70 18.58 -17.83
N PRO A 306 1.87 19.19 -16.96
CA PRO A 306 1.94 20.63 -16.77
C PRO A 306 3.27 21.09 -16.15
N ILE A 307 3.94 20.27 -15.33
CA ILE A 307 5.25 20.61 -14.77
C ILE A 307 6.34 20.57 -15.86
N ARG A 308 6.28 19.61 -16.78
CA ARG A 308 7.21 19.53 -17.92
C ARG A 308 6.97 20.66 -18.94
N GLN A 309 5.73 21.10 -19.11
CA GLN A 309 5.41 22.28 -19.93
C GLN A 309 5.91 23.58 -19.28
N ILE A 310 5.83 23.72 -17.95
CA ILE A 310 6.37 24.89 -17.23
C ILE A 310 7.91 24.92 -17.34
N ILE A 311 8.60 23.79 -17.14
CA ILE A 311 10.07 23.72 -17.26
C ILE A 311 10.54 23.96 -18.70
N CYS A 312 9.81 23.45 -19.71
CA CYS A 312 10.12 23.75 -21.12
C CYS A 312 9.75 25.18 -21.54
N PHE A 313 8.76 25.81 -20.89
CA PHE A 313 8.38 27.20 -21.15
C PHE A 313 9.41 28.18 -20.59
N GLU A 314 9.97 27.90 -19.40
CA GLU A 314 11.07 28.66 -18.81
C GLU A 314 12.31 28.64 -19.71
N SER A 315 12.68 27.47 -20.25
CA SER A 315 13.84 27.30 -21.13
C SER A 315 13.67 27.97 -22.51
N ARG A 316 12.42 28.12 -22.99
CA ARG A 316 12.14 28.85 -24.25
C ARG A 316 12.20 30.37 -24.08
N LYS A 317 12.01 30.88 -22.85
CA LYS A 317 12.15 32.30 -22.52
C LYS A 317 13.62 32.74 -22.50
N THR A 318 14.51 31.91 -21.95
CA THR A 318 15.96 32.19 -21.93
C THR A 318 16.60 32.20 -23.32
N ILE A 319 16.15 31.34 -24.23
CA ILE A 319 16.66 31.29 -25.62
C ILE A 319 16.11 32.45 -26.48
N SER A 320 14.91 32.95 -26.16
CA SER A 320 14.33 34.12 -26.83
C SER A 320 15.08 35.41 -26.51
N ASP A 321 15.62 35.54 -25.29
CA ASP A 321 16.36 36.75 -24.89
C ASP A 321 17.80 36.76 -25.43
N GLU A 322 18.46 35.60 -25.59
CA GLU A 322 19.77 35.52 -26.26
C GLU A 322 19.70 35.71 -27.78
N SER A 323 18.63 35.25 -28.43
CA SER A 323 18.48 35.39 -29.89
C SER A 323 18.12 36.82 -30.35
N PHE A 324 17.71 37.71 -29.44
CA PHE A 324 17.47 39.12 -29.75
C PHE A 324 18.74 39.98 -29.75
N SER A 325 19.84 39.53 -29.11
CA SER A 325 21.11 40.28 -29.08
C SER A 325 22.04 40.05 -30.28
N LEU A 326 21.78 39.05 -31.14
CA LEU A 326 22.70 38.65 -32.22
C LEU A 326 22.29 39.11 -33.64
N LYS A 327 21.31 40.01 -33.77
CA LYS A 327 20.79 40.50 -35.07
C LYS A 327 21.34 41.86 -35.53
N HIS A 328 22.55 42.23 -35.13
CA HIS A 328 23.26 43.40 -35.67
C HIS A 328 24.70 43.07 -36.10
N VAL A 329 24.85 42.33 -37.20
CA VAL A 329 26.02 42.47 -38.09
C VAL A 329 25.52 42.35 -39.53
N GLY A 330 25.80 43.39 -40.33
CA GLY A 330 25.28 43.61 -41.68
C GLY A 330 26.02 42.88 -42.80
N PRO A 331 25.60 43.12 -44.07
CA PRO A 331 25.80 42.19 -45.18
C PRO A 331 26.82 42.63 -46.24
N SER A 332 27.55 41.66 -46.81
CA SER A 332 28.26 41.65 -48.11
C SER A 332 28.96 40.30 -48.20
N GLU A 333 29.02 39.51 -49.28
CA GLU A 333 28.88 39.73 -50.72
C GLU A 333 28.74 38.34 -51.40
N ARG A 334 28.07 38.29 -52.57
CA ARG A 334 28.40 37.54 -53.84
C ARG A 334 29.06 36.15 -53.76
N MET A 335 28.79 35.14 -54.61
CA MET A 335 28.21 35.02 -55.95
C MET A 335 28.14 33.52 -56.33
N LEU A 336 27.23 33.18 -57.28
CA LEU A 336 27.26 32.11 -58.29
C LEU A 336 27.92 30.74 -58.00
N GLU A 337 27.14 29.65 -58.14
CA GLU A 337 27.19 28.74 -59.30
C GLU A 337 26.09 27.65 -59.24
N ARG A 338 25.67 27.20 -60.41
CA ARG A 338 24.64 26.19 -60.75
C ARG A 338 25.20 25.45 -61.99
N PRO A 339 24.58 24.38 -62.50
CA PRO A 339 24.41 23.00 -62.02
C PRO A 339 24.95 21.94 -63.04
N SER A 340 24.88 20.64 -62.72
CA SER A 340 24.77 19.54 -63.73
C SER A 340 24.48 18.20 -63.02
N SER A 341 23.30 17.59 -63.24
CA SER A 341 23.05 16.36 -64.03
C SER A 341 23.53 15.06 -63.32
N THR A 342 22.86 13.92 -63.27
CA THR A 342 22.02 13.22 -64.28
C THR A 342 21.41 11.97 -63.60
N ASP A 343 20.19 11.60 -64.01
CA ASP A 343 19.59 10.24 -64.17
C ASP A 343 19.90 9.10 -63.17
N ASP A 344 18.86 8.43 -62.64
CA ASP A 344 18.24 7.29 -63.36
C ASP A 344 16.91 6.80 -62.71
N GLN A 345 16.10 6.17 -63.55
CA GLN A 345 14.68 5.81 -63.41
C GLN A 345 14.41 4.40 -62.85
N SER A 346 13.25 4.23 -62.18
CA SER A 346 12.21 3.18 -62.42
C SER A 346 11.40 2.92 -61.14
N LYS A 347 10.11 3.29 -61.03
CA LYS A 347 8.87 2.62 -61.54
C LYS A 347 8.80 1.14 -61.08
N ALA A 348 7.76 0.62 -60.41
CA ALA A 348 6.30 0.77 -60.50
C ALA A 348 5.66 0.46 -59.12
N VAL A 349 4.51 0.95 -58.61
CA VAL A 349 3.14 1.27 -59.07
C VAL A 349 2.29 0.06 -59.55
N VAL A 350 1.12 -0.08 -58.89
CA VAL A 350 -0.16 -0.78 -59.21
C VAL A 350 -0.50 -1.82 -58.12
N ASN A 351 -1.35 -1.56 -57.09
CA ASN A 351 -2.81 -1.32 -56.99
C ASN A 351 -3.74 -2.47 -57.44
N TYR A 352 -4.55 -3.01 -56.50
CA TYR A 352 -5.94 -3.53 -56.60
C TYR A 352 -6.32 -3.97 -55.14
N ILE A 353 -7.26 -3.39 -54.37
CA ILE A 353 -8.75 -3.34 -54.44
C ILE A 353 -9.32 -4.75 -54.77
N ASP A 354 -10.25 -5.42 -54.09
CA ASP A 354 -11.44 -5.04 -53.33
C ASP A 354 -11.89 -6.17 -52.35
N SER A 355 -12.90 -5.87 -51.53
CA SER A 355 -13.48 -6.63 -50.41
C SER A 355 -14.53 -7.72 -50.83
N PRO A 356 -15.55 -8.08 -50.00
CA PRO A 356 -15.65 -9.28 -49.15
C PRO A 356 -16.77 -10.28 -49.55
N LEU A 357 -16.73 -11.53 -49.05
CA LEU A 357 -17.85 -12.48 -49.21
C LEU A 357 -18.46 -12.95 -47.88
N LYS A 358 -19.75 -12.65 -47.72
CA LYS A 358 -20.70 -13.22 -46.76
C LYS A 358 -21.29 -14.53 -47.33
N ALA A 359 -21.71 -15.38 -46.38
CA ALA A 359 -22.80 -16.36 -46.47
C ALA A 359 -22.58 -17.64 -47.30
N SER A 360 -22.59 -18.79 -46.60
CA SER A 360 -23.61 -19.84 -46.78
C SER A 360 -23.31 -21.03 -45.85
N LEU A 361 -24.25 -21.32 -44.93
CA LEU A 361 -24.78 -22.68 -44.73
C LEU A 361 -25.90 -22.64 -43.68
N LYS A 362 -27.12 -22.88 -44.17
CA LYS A 362 -28.38 -23.03 -43.45
C LYS A 362 -29.00 -24.35 -43.93
N ASN A 363 -29.75 -25.02 -43.05
CA ASN A 363 -30.68 -26.17 -43.24
C ASN A 363 -30.03 -27.56 -43.02
N GLY A 364 -30.67 -28.55 -42.36
CA GLY A 364 -32.06 -28.75 -41.90
C GLY A 364 -32.14 -29.77 -40.74
N VAL A 365 -33.20 -29.71 -39.89
CA VAL A 365 -34.46 -30.52 -39.90
C VAL A 365 -34.39 -31.77 -38.99
N VAL A 366 -34.97 -31.74 -37.77
CA VAL A 366 -36.27 -32.32 -37.27
C VAL A 366 -36.28 -33.83 -36.96
N THR A 367 -36.49 -34.20 -35.68
CA THR A 367 -37.54 -35.09 -35.08
C THR A 367 -37.11 -35.47 -33.64
N ASN A 368 -37.84 -35.04 -32.60
CA ASN A 368 -38.95 -35.69 -31.86
C ASN A 368 -38.56 -36.85 -30.91
N SER A 369 -38.92 -36.69 -29.62
CA SER A 369 -39.85 -37.55 -28.84
C SER A 369 -39.36 -38.13 -27.49
N ILE A 370 -40.26 -38.03 -26.48
CA ILE A 370 -40.52 -38.93 -25.31
C ILE A 370 -39.59 -38.75 -24.08
N ARG A 371 -40.10 -38.21 -22.95
CA ARG A 371 -40.72 -38.88 -21.76
C ARG A 371 -39.67 -39.68 -20.96
N ASP A 372 -39.59 -39.72 -19.63
CA ASP A 372 -40.57 -39.50 -18.55
C ASP A 372 -39.80 -39.46 -17.20
N THR A 373 -40.49 -38.92 -16.18
CA THR A 373 -40.51 -39.30 -14.74
C THR A 373 -39.28 -39.24 -13.81
N ASP A 374 -39.56 -38.54 -12.69
CA ASP A 374 -39.43 -38.92 -11.27
C ASP A 374 -38.10 -38.83 -10.51
N ASP A 375 -38.21 -38.04 -9.43
CA ASP A 375 -37.86 -38.31 -8.04
C ASP A 375 -36.47 -38.88 -7.71
N THR A 376 -35.72 -38.11 -6.93
CA THR A 376 -35.31 -38.58 -5.59
C THR A 376 -34.78 -37.45 -4.71
N GLU A 377 -35.40 -37.32 -3.54
CA GLU A 377 -34.79 -36.86 -2.29
C GLU A 377 -33.41 -37.51 -2.05
N PHE A 378 -32.50 -36.81 -1.37
CA PHE A 378 -31.88 -37.26 -0.12
C PHE A 378 -30.78 -36.27 0.33
N LEU A 379 -30.95 -35.77 1.56
CA LEU A 379 -30.01 -35.11 2.49
C LEU A 379 -29.59 -33.65 2.25
#